data_AF-A0A519S7U3-F1
#
_entry.id   AF-A0A519S7U3-F1
#
_cell.length_a   1.000
_cell.length_b   1.000
_cell.length_c   1.000
_cell.angle_alpha   90.00
_cell.angle_beta   90.00
_cell.angle_gamma   90.00
#
_symmetry.space_group_name_H-M   'P 1'
#
loop_
_entity.id
_entity.type
_entity.pdbx_description
1 polymer ?
#
loop_
_entity_poly.entity_id
_entity_poly.type
_entity_poly.pdbx_seq_one_letter_code
_entity_poly.pdbx_strand_id
1 'polypeptide(L)'
;TTISVTLLQTTVAPAMRGRVISLYVLVYTAALPLGSLLVGAASERFGVQATVLAEGGLCLLIGLLYLQNFRKEKSAPAPPAVALVA
;
A
#
# COMPACT_ATOMS: atom_id res chain seq x y z
N THR A 1 -3.42 -7.67 -3.60
CA THR A 1 -3.43 -7.74 -5.07
C THR A 1 -4.86 -7.79 -5.62
N THR A 2 -5.70 -8.75 -5.22
CA THR A 2 -7.11 -8.82 -5.68
C THR A 2 -7.93 -7.58 -5.33
N ILE A 3 -7.93 -7.16 -4.06
CA ILE A 3 -8.66 -5.96 -3.60
C ILE A 3 -8.21 -4.71 -4.38
N SER A 4 -6.89 -4.56 -4.61
CA SER A 4 -6.32 -3.43 -5.34
C SER A 4 -6.83 -3.35 -6.78
N VAL A 5 -6.88 -4.47 -7.50
CA VAL A 5 -7.36 -4.51 -8.88
C VAL A 5 -8.87 -4.21 -8.95
N THR A 6 -9.67 -4.76 -8.03
CA THR A 6 -11.11 -4.44 -7.95
C THR A 6 -11.35 -2.96 -7.63
N LEU A 7 -10.57 -2.37 -6.73
CA LEU A 7 -10.64 -0.93 -6.46
C LEU A 7 -10.29 -0.11 -7.71
N LEU A 8 -9.25 -0.46 -8.45
CA LEU A 8 -8.92 0.22 -9.70
C LEU A 8 -10.02 0.07 -10.74
N GLN A 9 -10.67 -1.09 -10.84
CA GLN A 9 -11.76 -1.32 -11.79
C GLN A 9 -13.01 -0.48 -11.48
N THR A 10 -13.32 -0.30 -10.20
CA THR A 10 -14.50 0.45 -9.74
C THR A 10 -14.26 1.96 -9.69
N THR A 11 -13.04 2.42 -9.49
CA THR A 11 -12.71 3.85 -9.34
C THR A 11 -12.25 4.52 -10.64
N VAL A 12 -11.72 3.77 -11.62
CA VAL A 12 -11.16 4.33 -12.85
C VAL A 12 -12.21 4.36 -13.98
N ALA A 13 -12.22 5.48 -14.71
CA ALA A 13 -13.07 5.70 -15.88
C ALA A 13 -12.83 4.63 -16.98
N PRO A 14 -13.89 4.11 -17.64
CA PRO A 14 -13.79 2.98 -18.58
C PRO A 14 -12.71 3.14 -19.67
N ALA A 15 -12.55 4.34 -20.23
CA ALA A 15 -11.60 4.63 -21.29
C ALA A 15 -10.11 4.49 -20.87
N MET A 16 -9.81 4.56 -19.57
CA MET A 16 -8.44 4.58 -19.05
C MET A 16 -8.06 3.32 -18.27
N ARG A 17 -9.00 2.39 -18.06
CA ARG A 17 -8.79 1.17 -17.26
C ARG A 17 -7.59 0.35 -17.74
N GLY A 18 -7.46 0.16 -19.06
CA GLY A 18 -6.34 -0.58 -19.63
C GLY A 18 -4.98 0.04 -19.28
N ARG A 19 -4.84 1.37 -19.43
CA ARG A 19 -3.59 2.08 -19.11
C ARG A 19 -3.26 2.01 -17.62
N VAL A 20 -4.25 2.22 -16.74
CA VAL A 20 -4.04 2.19 -15.29
C VAL A 20 -3.69 0.79 -14.81
N ILE A 21 -4.35 -0.25 -15.34
CA ILE A 21 -4.01 -1.64 -15.02
C ILE A 21 -2.60 -2.00 -15.51
N SER A 22 -2.20 -1.57 -16.71
CA SER A 22 -0.84 -1.79 -17.21
C SER A 22 0.23 -1.16 -16.31
N LEU A 23 0.01 0.07 -15.84
CA LEU A 23 0.91 0.71 -14.88
C LEU A 23 0.94 -0.01 -13.53
N TYR A 24 -0.22 -0.46 -13.04
CA TYR A 24 -0.30 -1.25 -11.81
C TYR A 24 0.52 -2.53 -11.93
N VAL A 25 0.35 -3.28 -13.02
CA VAL A 25 1.09 -4.52 -13.27
C VAL A 25 2.59 -4.23 -13.38
N LEU A 26 3.01 -3.20 -14.12
CA LEU A 26 4.42 -2.81 -14.28
C LEU A 26 5.08 -2.52 -12.92
N VAL A 27 4.46 -1.69 -12.09
CA VAL A 27 5.00 -1.35 -10.77
C VAL A 27 5.02 -2.58 -9.87
N TYR A 28 3.98 -3.41 -9.91
CA TYR A 28 3.90 -4.62 -9.10
C TYR A 28 4.97 -5.65 -9.47
N THR A 29 5.22 -5.87 -10.76
CA THR A 29 6.28 -6.79 -11.20
C THR A 29 7.67 -6.21 -10.96
N ALA A 30 7.86 -4.89 -11.05
CA ALA A 30 9.14 -4.24 -10.77
C ALA A 30 9.48 -4.22 -9.27
N ALA A 31 8.50 -4.17 -8.38
CA ALA A 31 8.71 -4.07 -6.94
C ALA A 31 9.53 -5.23 -6.35
N LEU A 32 9.35 -6.44 -6.87
CA LEU A 32 10.09 -7.64 -6.43
C LEU A 32 11.60 -7.57 -6.73
N PRO A 33 12.04 -7.44 -8.00
CA PRO A 33 13.47 -7.35 -8.33
C PRO A 33 14.11 -6.06 -7.83
N LEU A 34 13.37 -4.94 -7.79
CA LEU A 34 13.91 -3.69 -7.23
C LEU A 34 14.09 -3.81 -5.72
N GLY A 35 13.13 -4.40 -5.02
CA GLY A 35 13.23 -4.68 -3.59
C GLY A 35 14.42 -5.57 -3.29
N SER A 36 14.56 -6.71 -3.99
CA SER A 36 15.68 -7.63 -3.74
C SER A 36 17.05 -7.01 -4.02
N LEU A 37 17.19 -6.15 -5.04
CA LEU A 37 18.42 -5.41 -5.31
C LEU A 37 18.76 -4.42 -4.19
N LEU A 38 17.79 -3.64 -3.73
CA LEU A 38 17.97 -2.68 -2.64
C LEU A 38 18.38 -3.38 -1.34
N VAL A 39 17.67 -4.46 -1.01
CA VAL A 39 17.93 -5.27 0.19
C VAL A 39 19.27 -5.98 0.09
N GLY A 40 19.60 -6.56 -1.07
CA GLY A 40 20.89 -7.20 -1.31
C GLY A 40 22.04 -6.22 -1.11
N ALA A 41 21.98 -5.03 -1.73
CA ALA A 41 22.99 -3.99 -1.59
C ALA A 41 23.13 -3.47 -0.15
N ALA A 42 22.02 -3.38 0.60
CA ALA A 42 22.05 -3.04 2.02
C ALA A 42 22.69 -4.15 2.86
N SER A 43 22.37 -5.41 2.55
CA SER A 43 22.88 -6.57 3.28
C SER A 43 24.41 -6.76 3.14
N GLU A 44 24.99 -6.39 2.00
CA GLU A 44 26.45 -6.41 1.81
C GLU A 44 27.18 -5.39 2.69
N ARG A 45 26.55 -4.23 2.97
CA ARG A 45 27.18 -3.14 3.74
C ARG A 45 26.96 -3.26 5.24
N PHE A 46 25.76 -3.66 5.65
CA PHE A 46 25.34 -3.67 7.06
C PHE A 46 25.18 -5.08 7.64
N GLY A 47 25.31 -6.11 6.82
CA GLY A 47 25.03 -7.48 7.19
C GLY A 47 23.55 -7.83 7.06
N VAL A 48 23.28 -9.13 6.88
CA VAL A 48 21.92 -9.65 6.66
C VAL A 48 21.02 -9.39 7.88
N GLN A 49 21.52 -9.62 9.10
CA GLN A 49 20.73 -9.48 10.32
C GLN A 49 20.21 -8.05 10.54
N ALA A 50 21.09 -7.04 10.38
CA ALA A 50 20.70 -5.64 10.55
C ALA A 50 19.69 -5.19 9.49
N THR A 51 19.85 -5.66 8.25
CA THR A 51 18.96 -5.32 7.13
C THR A 51 17.55 -5.89 7.34
N VAL A 52 17.45 -7.16 7.76
CA VAL A 52 16.16 -7.80 8.06
C VAL A 52 15.46 -7.12 9.25
N LEU A 53 16.21 -6.76 10.30
CA LEU A 53 15.65 -6.00 11.43
C LEU A 53 15.14 -4.63 11.00
N ALA A 54 15.84 -3.94 10.10
CA ALA A 54 15.42 -2.64 9.58
C ALA A 54 14.13 -2.75 8.73
N GLU A 55 14.02 -3.76 7.86
CA GLU A 55 12.80 -4.02 7.09
C GLU A 55 11.60 -4.35 7.97
N GLY A 56 11.80 -5.22 8.97
CA GLY A 56 10.76 -5.55 9.94
C GLY A 56 10.32 -4.32 10.74
N GLY A 57 11.27 -3.51 11.18
CA GLY A 57 10.99 -2.24 11.87
C GLY A 57 10.22 -1.25 10.99
N LEU A 58 10.60 -1.13 9.70
CA LEU A 58 9.90 -0.28 8.74
C LEU A 58 8.46 -0.77 8.49
N CYS A 59 8.26 -2.09 8.39
CA CYS A 59 6.93 -2.70 8.25
C CYS A 59 6.03 -2.37 9.46
N LEU A 60 6.55 -2.53 10.68
CA LEU A 60 5.83 -2.16 11.90
C LEU A 60 5.51 -0.67 11.96
N LEU A 61 6.46 0.20 11.59
CA LEU A 61 6.26 1.65 11.57
C LEU A 61 5.13 2.03 10.61
N ILE A 62 5.11 1.47 9.39
CA ILE A 62 4.05 1.73 8.41
C ILE A 62 2.69 1.24 8.94
N GLY A 63 2.65 0.04 9.52
CA GLY A 63 1.43 -0.50 10.14
C GLY A 63 0.92 0.39 11.28
N LEU A 64 1.82 0.90 12.11
CA LEU A 64 1.49 1.79 13.23
C LEU A 64 0.92 3.12 12.73
N LEU A 65 1.55 3.73 11.72
CA LEU A 65 1.08 4.97 11.09
C LEU A 65 -0.30 4.80 10.47
N TYR A 66 -0.53 3.67 9.79
CA TYR A 66 -1.83 3.33 9.24
C TYR A 66 -2.89 3.22 10.35
N LEU A 67 -2.61 2.48 11.43
CA LEU A 67 -3.49 2.38 12.59
C LEU A 67 -3.81 3.75 13.22
N GLN A 68 -2.82 4.64 13.33
CA GLN A 68 -3.03 5.98 13.87
C GLN A 68 -3.96 6.82 12.99
N ASN A 69 -3.83 6.74 11.66
CA ASN A 69 -4.70 7.46 10.73
C ASN A 69 -6.15 6.95 10.78
N PHE A 70 -6.35 5.62 10.83
CA PHE A 70 -7.68 5.03 10.95
C PHE A 70 -8.36 5.36 12.28
N ARG A 71 -7.60 5.51 13.36
CA ARG A 71 -8.13 5.96 14.66
C ARG A 71 -8.57 7.42 14.65
N LYS A 72 -7.90 8.29 13.88
CA LYS A 72 -8.32 9.69 13.70
C LYS A 72 -9.65 9.77 12.95
N GLU A 73 -9.82 8.99 11.89
CA GLU A 73 -11.08 8.95 11.13
C GLU A 73 -12.26 8.42 11.97
N LYS A 74 -12.02 7.42 12.83
CA LYS A 74 -13.05 6.90 13.75
C LYS A 74 -13.37 7.84 14.93
N SER A 75 -12.56 8.88 15.15
CA SER A 75 -12.77 9.90 16.17
C SER A 75 -13.51 11.15 15.63
N ALA A 76 -13.86 11.18 14.33
CA ALA A 76 -14.87 12.10 13.84
C ALA A 76 -16.26 11.59 14.25
N PRO A 77 -17.14 12.44 14.82
CA PRO A 77 -18.48 12.03 15.21
C PRO A 77 -19.23 11.51 13.98
N ALA A 78 -19.91 10.37 14.16
CA ALA A 78 -20.61 9.67 13.08
C ALA A 78 -21.54 10.63 12.31
N PRO A 79 -21.48 10.70 10.97
CA PRO A 79 -22.51 11.38 10.20
C PRO A 79 -23.85 10.66 10.41
N PRO A 80 -24.97 11.39 10.59
CA PRO A 80 -26.27 10.79 10.88
C PRO A 80 -26.74 9.89 9.73
N ALA A 81 -27.13 8.67 10.09
CA ALA A 81 -27.46 7.56 9.20
C ALA A 81 -28.81 7.68 8.44
N VAL A 82 -29.34 8.87 8.13
CA VAL A 82 -30.78 9.00 7.73
C VAL A 82 -31.09 9.91 6.52
N ALA A 83 -30.14 10.61 5.89
CA ALA A 83 -30.49 11.66 4.91
C ALA A 83 -30.46 11.31 3.40
N LEU A 84 -30.43 10.03 2.99
CA LEU A 84 -30.40 9.68 1.54
C LEU A 84 -31.39 8.60 1.10
N VAL A 85 -32.44 8.36 1.91
CA VAL A 85 -33.63 7.54 1.54
C VAL A 85 -34.93 8.37 1.61
N ALA A 86 -34.84 9.69 1.79
CA ALA A 86 -35.96 10.64 1.75
C ALA A 86 -35.71 11.68 0.64
#